data_AF-A0A9N9IFQ7-F1
#
_entry.id   AF-A0A9N9IFQ7-F1
#
_cell.length_a   1.000
_cell.length_b   1.000
_cell.length_c   1.000
_cell.angle_alpha   90.00
_cell.angle_beta   90.00
_cell.angle_gamma   90.00
#
_symmetry.space_group_name_H-M   'P 1'
#
loop_
_entity.id
_entity.type
_entity.pdbx_description
1 polymer ?
#
loop_
_entity_poly.entity_id
_entity_poly.type
_entity_poly.pdbx_seq_one_letter_code
_entity_poly.pdbx_strand_id
1 'polypeptide(L)'
;RPIFDGNSSIFSPMPLQIEEDGSIFNVKLDTNPEVNARVKTFKIIIRKNENGEISMKPLKQYMDGQIGLTQQVANAMTALNTILNSETRDKFPNVKCGIFPDQERAYRLHGGIQLRFGFSQSIHMGTDNLYVNVDICFSTFFPSGPLLEVIGALFGRSRDDLHRGFNKQQKGILETLLRGIQFRTTHREGSRRKFKIEKLSNQAAQDIKFMDKNGRELSVADHFLDQYKRHLEFKNLFCVIVKKTIHFPLEVCEVLPGQVFKKDLTDVGKADMIKITATKPLDRFKKIEDGIDKYLQFNNNNDLQAVGIQISREMAVVEGRSLASPKLAYPKSEVEPMNGRWSIRNLKFPRCQSLSNWIIIVLAEISENK
;
A
#
# COMPACT_ATOMS: atom_id res chain seq x y z
N ARG A 1 -13.92 -2.62 23.63
CA ARG A 1 -13.48 -1.21 23.45
C ARG A 1 -14.29 -0.59 22.31
N PRO A 2 -14.41 0.75 22.22
CA PRO A 2 -14.92 1.39 21.01
C PRO A 2 -13.95 1.16 19.84
N ILE A 3 -14.48 1.04 18.63
CA ILE A 3 -13.78 0.70 17.40
C ILE A 3 -13.95 1.84 16.41
N PHE A 4 -12.84 2.38 15.89
CA PHE A 4 -12.84 3.51 14.96
C PHE A 4 -12.56 3.04 13.53
N ASP A 5 -13.33 3.54 12.57
CA ASP A 5 -13.17 3.19 11.14
C ASP A 5 -11.94 3.81 10.47
N GLY A 6 -11.21 4.68 11.17
CA GLY A 6 -10.06 5.41 10.65
C GLY A 6 -10.42 6.73 9.95
N ASN A 7 -11.70 7.10 9.92
CA ASN A 7 -12.18 8.31 9.27
C ASN A 7 -13.10 9.15 10.17
N SER A 8 -14.34 8.72 10.38
CA SER A 8 -15.38 9.53 11.06
C SER A 8 -16.33 8.74 11.94
N SER A 9 -16.31 7.41 11.88
CA SER A 9 -17.32 6.57 12.56
C SER A 9 -16.68 5.77 13.68
N ILE A 10 -17.31 5.78 14.85
CA ILE A 10 -16.94 4.96 16.00
C ILE A 10 -18.10 4.03 16.32
N PHE A 11 -17.81 2.75 16.47
CA PHE A 11 -18.77 1.71 16.87
C PHE A 11 -18.44 1.25 18.29
N SER A 12 -19.45 1.03 19.13
CA SER A 12 -19.27 0.52 20.48
C SER A 12 -20.36 -0.50 20.79
N PRO A 13 -20.02 -1.65 21.40
CA PRO A 13 -21.02 -2.63 21.83
C PRO A 13 -21.90 -2.13 22.97
N MET A 14 -21.37 -1.20 23.78
CA MET A 14 -22.08 -0.57 24.90
C MET A 14 -22.25 0.93 24.64
N PRO A 15 -23.34 1.56 25.11
CA PRO A 15 -23.51 3.00 25.05
C PRO A 15 -22.30 3.72 25.65
N LEU A 16 -21.76 4.70 24.93
CA LEU A 16 -20.73 5.58 25.46
C LEU A 16 -21.38 6.62 26.37
N GLN A 17 -20.69 6.98 27.45
CA GLN A 17 -21.10 8.07 28.33
C GLN A 17 -20.77 9.41 27.65
N ILE A 18 -21.66 9.86 26.76
CA ILE A 18 -21.56 11.13 26.03
C ILE A 18 -22.85 11.93 26.20
N GLU A 19 -22.74 13.26 26.12
CA GLU A 19 -23.86 14.19 26.16
C GLU A 19 -24.70 14.09 24.87
N GLU A 20 -25.99 14.44 24.94
CA GLU A 20 -26.93 14.34 23.80
C GLU A 20 -26.47 15.19 22.58
N ASP A 21 -25.97 16.41 22.82
CA ASP A 21 -25.45 17.31 21.78
C ASP A 21 -23.99 17.02 21.35
N GLY A 22 -23.39 16.01 22.00
CA GLY A 22 -22.03 15.54 21.78
C GLY A 22 -21.01 16.07 22.78
N SER A 23 -20.05 15.21 23.12
CA SER A 23 -18.98 15.52 24.06
C SER A 23 -17.70 15.94 23.33
N ILE A 24 -17.01 16.94 23.90
CA ILE A 24 -15.75 17.47 23.37
C ILE A 24 -14.58 16.93 24.19
N PHE A 25 -13.64 16.30 23.51
CA PHE A 25 -12.40 15.78 24.09
C PHE A 25 -11.20 16.52 23.52
N ASN A 26 -10.41 17.15 24.39
CA ASN A 26 -9.14 17.77 24.01
C ASN A 26 -8.01 16.76 24.20
N VAL A 27 -7.65 16.06 23.14
CA VAL A 27 -6.60 15.03 23.18
C VAL A 27 -5.26 15.65 22.83
N LYS A 28 -4.34 15.58 23.78
CA LYS A 28 -2.94 15.95 23.56
C LYS A 28 -2.21 14.75 22.97
N LEU A 29 -1.84 14.86 21.70
CA LEU A 29 -0.97 13.87 21.06
C LEU A 29 0.46 14.30 21.32
N ASP A 30 1.13 13.53 22.18
CA ASP A 30 2.50 13.82 22.57
C ASP A 30 3.43 13.51 21.39
N THR A 31 3.87 14.55 20.69
CA THR A 31 4.81 14.40 19.58
C THR A 31 6.23 14.35 20.12
N ASN A 32 6.60 13.23 20.73
CA ASN A 32 7.93 12.89 21.27
C ASN A 32 8.51 13.90 22.30
N PRO A 33 8.86 13.45 23.52
CA PRO A 33 9.27 14.32 24.63
C PRO A 33 10.64 15.04 24.44
N GLU A 34 11.45 14.67 23.45
CA GLU A 34 12.85 15.15 23.35
C GLU A 34 13.05 16.45 22.54
N VAL A 35 11.99 17.01 21.98
CA VAL A 35 12.04 18.32 21.33
C VAL A 35 10.91 19.12 21.95
N ASN A 36 11.09 20.43 22.13
CA ASN A 36 9.98 21.40 22.25
C ASN A 36 9.09 21.40 20.99
N ALA A 37 8.70 20.21 20.50
CA ALA A 37 7.69 19.98 19.50
C ALA A 37 6.39 20.34 20.18
N ARG A 38 5.74 21.40 19.67
CA ARG A 38 4.44 21.86 20.15
C ARG A 38 3.52 20.66 20.33
N VAL A 39 3.14 20.37 21.57
CA VAL A 39 2.09 19.40 21.89
C VAL A 39 0.92 19.74 21.01
N LYS A 40 0.56 18.82 20.12
CA LYS A 40 -0.59 19.03 19.24
C LYS A 40 -1.82 18.62 20.03
N THR A 41 -2.59 19.62 20.43
CA THR A 41 -3.91 19.40 20.99
C THR A 41 -4.90 19.27 19.84
N PHE A 42 -5.59 18.15 19.76
CA PHE A 42 -6.69 17.92 18.85
C PHE A 42 -8.00 18.04 19.62
N LYS A 43 -8.92 18.85 19.10
CA LYS A 43 -10.30 18.92 19.58
C LYS A 43 -11.10 17.85 18.85
N ILE A 44 -11.47 16.80 19.56
CA ILE A 44 -12.29 15.70 19.06
C ILE A 44 -13.72 15.92 19.57
N ILE A 45 -14.70 15.80 18.68
CA ILE A 45 -16.11 15.91 19.03
C ILE A 45 -16.75 14.57 18.73
N ILE A 46 -17.35 13.94 19.73
CA ILE A 46 -18.05 12.66 19.59
C ILE A 46 -19.54 12.93 19.79
N ARG A 47 -20.35 12.59 18.79
CA ARG A 47 -21.81 12.73 18.80
C ARG A 47 -22.47 11.39 18.52
N LYS A 48 -23.57 11.10 19.20
CA LYS A 48 -24.43 9.97 18.83
C LYS A 48 -25.12 10.33 17.51
N ASN A 49 -25.06 9.43 16.53
CA ASN A 49 -25.78 9.62 15.28
C ASN A 49 -27.29 9.47 15.53
N GLU A 50 -28.14 10.19 14.80
CA GLU A 50 -29.60 10.16 14.96
C GLU A 50 -30.17 8.74 14.74
N ASN A 51 -29.54 7.97 13.84
CA ASN A 51 -29.77 6.52 13.62
C ASN A 51 -28.63 5.67 14.20
N GLY A 52 -28.02 6.10 15.31
CA GLY A 52 -26.76 5.57 15.81
C GLY A 52 -26.83 4.20 16.48
N GLU A 53 -28.03 3.70 16.78
CA GLU A 53 -28.19 2.34 17.29
C GLU A 53 -28.33 1.36 16.12
N ILE A 54 -27.35 0.46 16.00
CA ILE A 54 -27.30 -0.53 14.94
C ILE A 54 -27.83 -1.85 15.51
N SER A 55 -29.07 -2.17 15.17
CA SER A 55 -29.66 -3.47 15.47
C SER A 55 -29.23 -4.50 14.42
N MET A 56 -28.90 -5.71 14.86
CA MET A 56 -28.65 -6.85 13.96
C MET A 56 -29.94 -7.54 13.49
N LYS A 57 -31.11 -7.17 14.03
CA LYS A 57 -32.41 -7.77 13.64
C LYS A 57 -32.75 -7.52 12.16
N PRO A 58 -32.65 -6.28 11.61
CA PRO A 58 -32.92 -6.04 10.20
C PRO A 58 -31.97 -6.81 9.29
N LEU A 59 -30.70 -6.98 9.68
CA LEU A 59 -29.74 -7.78 8.92
C LEU A 59 -30.21 -9.24 8.84
N LYS A 60 -30.66 -9.82 9.95
CA LYS A 60 -31.23 -11.18 9.97
C LYS A 60 -32.50 -11.28 9.13
N GLN A 61 -33.43 -10.34 9.27
CA GLN A 61 -34.66 -10.31 8.47
C GLN A 61 -34.38 -10.20 6.96
N TYR A 62 -33.35 -9.44 6.57
CA TYR A 62 -32.91 -9.34 5.19
C TYR A 62 -32.36 -10.67 4.68
N MET A 63 -31.49 -11.33 5.46
CA MET A 63 -30.97 -12.66 5.13
C MET A 63 -32.08 -13.71 5.03
N ASP A 64 -33.11 -13.62 5.89
CA ASP A 64 -34.28 -14.50 5.87
C ASP A 64 -35.27 -14.16 4.71
N GLY A 65 -34.97 -13.16 3.89
CA GLY A 65 -35.82 -12.73 2.76
C GLY A 65 -37.10 -11.98 3.16
N GLN A 66 -37.22 -11.54 4.40
CA GLN A 66 -38.42 -10.87 4.94
C GLN A 66 -38.48 -9.38 4.58
N ILE A 67 -37.33 -8.73 4.41
CA ILE A 67 -37.22 -7.31 4.07
C ILE A 67 -36.25 -7.10 2.91
N GLY A 68 -36.37 -5.94 2.24
CA GLY A 68 -35.38 -5.49 1.26
C GLY A 68 -34.12 -4.91 1.89
N LEU A 69 -33.15 -4.54 1.05
CA LEU A 69 -31.91 -3.90 1.51
C LEU A 69 -32.21 -2.48 2.04
N THR A 70 -32.09 -2.30 3.36
CA THR A 70 -32.30 -0.99 4.02
C THR A 70 -30.98 -0.36 4.46
N GLN A 71 -31.01 0.93 4.81
CA GLN A 71 -29.84 1.62 5.36
C GLN A 71 -29.34 0.97 6.67
N GLN A 72 -30.24 0.41 7.49
CA GLN A 72 -29.85 -0.29 8.72
C GLN A 72 -29.04 -1.57 8.43
N VAL A 73 -29.41 -2.31 7.39
CA VAL A 73 -28.66 -3.48 6.91
C VAL A 73 -27.27 -3.05 6.43
N ALA A 74 -27.18 -1.99 5.63
CA ALA A 74 -25.90 -1.45 5.16
C ALA A 74 -25.00 -0.95 6.31
N ASN A 75 -25.58 -0.27 7.31
CA ASN A 75 -24.87 0.19 8.50
C ASN A 75 -24.37 -0.99 9.34
N ALA A 76 -25.17 -2.04 9.50
CA ALA A 76 -24.77 -3.28 10.18
C ALA A 76 -23.57 -3.93 9.48
N MET A 77 -23.62 -4.08 8.15
CA MET A 77 -22.49 -4.62 7.38
C MET A 77 -21.22 -3.76 7.48
N THR A 78 -21.37 -2.44 7.53
CA THR A 78 -20.25 -1.50 7.72
C THR A 78 -19.64 -1.65 9.11
N ALA A 79 -20.46 -1.73 10.16
CA ALA A 79 -20.01 -1.96 11.53
C ALA A 79 -19.26 -3.29 11.66
N LEU A 80 -19.84 -4.39 11.14
CA LEU A 80 -19.22 -5.71 11.14
C LEU A 80 -17.86 -5.72 10.42
N ASN A 81 -17.77 -5.12 9.23
CA ASN A 81 -16.51 -5.01 8.50
C ASN A 81 -15.46 -4.16 9.24
N THR A 82 -15.89 -3.11 9.94
CA THR A 82 -15.01 -2.26 10.73
C THR A 82 -14.46 -3.03 11.93
N ILE A 83 -15.31 -3.77 12.65
CA ILE A 83 -14.92 -4.62 13.78
C ILE A 83 -13.92 -5.68 13.32
N LEU A 84 -14.21 -6.40 12.23
CA LEU A 84 -13.33 -7.42 11.65
C LEU A 84 -11.92 -6.88 11.38
N ASN A 85 -11.83 -5.66 10.86
CA ASN A 85 -10.58 -5.07 10.41
C ASN A 85 -9.78 -4.36 11.53
N SER A 86 -10.43 -3.92 12.62
CA SER A 86 -9.86 -3.00 13.61
C SER A 86 -8.51 -3.46 14.17
N GLU A 87 -8.48 -4.62 14.84
CA GLU A 87 -7.27 -5.13 15.49
C GLU A 87 -6.10 -5.33 14.50
N THR A 88 -6.39 -5.88 13.32
CA THR A 88 -5.34 -6.13 12.32
C THR A 88 -4.78 -4.85 11.71
N ARG A 89 -5.61 -3.81 11.55
CA ARG A 89 -5.18 -2.50 11.03
C ARG A 89 -4.40 -1.69 12.06
N ASP A 90 -4.65 -1.92 13.34
CA ASP A 90 -3.84 -1.37 14.44
C ASP A 90 -2.44 -2.02 14.48
N LYS A 91 -2.36 -3.34 14.21
CA LYS A 91 -1.11 -4.12 14.27
C LYS A 91 -0.22 -3.97 13.03
N PHE A 92 -0.80 -3.91 11.84
CA PHE A 92 -0.06 -4.02 10.59
C PHE A 92 -0.22 -2.79 9.68
N PRO A 93 0.81 -2.44 8.89
CA PRO A 93 0.64 -1.48 7.80
C PRO A 93 -0.55 -1.86 6.93
N ASN A 94 -1.46 -0.93 6.69
CA ASN A 94 -2.64 -1.16 5.90
C ASN A 94 -2.68 -0.23 4.67
N VAL A 95 -3.12 -0.77 3.55
CA VAL A 95 -3.27 -0.05 2.27
C VAL A 95 -4.57 -0.48 1.63
N LYS A 96 -5.46 0.49 1.38
CA LYS A 96 -6.82 0.22 0.91
C LYS A 96 -7.53 -0.76 1.87
N CYS A 97 -7.84 -1.96 1.40
CA CYS A 97 -8.55 -3.00 2.14
C CYS A 97 -7.64 -4.12 2.66
N GLY A 98 -6.32 -4.02 2.45
CA GLY A 98 -5.35 -5.06 2.80
C GLY A 98 -4.44 -4.66 3.96
N ILE A 99 -4.01 -5.66 4.74
CA ILE A 99 -2.94 -5.56 5.74
C ILE A 99 -1.66 -6.18 5.20
N PHE A 100 -0.50 -5.63 5.57
CA PHE A 100 0.81 -6.02 5.05
C PHE A 100 1.78 -6.29 6.21
N PRO A 101 1.65 -7.45 6.88
CA PRO A 101 2.58 -7.86 7.93
C PRO A 101 4.00 -7.99 7.38
N ASP A 102 5.00 -7.80 8.26
CA ASP A 102 6.38 -8.04 7.89
C ASP A 102 6.61 -9.53 7.59
N GLN A 103 7.19 -9.80 6.43
CA GLN A 103 7.44 -11.15 5.94
C GLN A 103 8.92 -11.50 6.14
N GLU A 104 9.20 -12.76 6.47
CA GLU A 104 10.58 -13.27 6.59
C GLU A 104 11.37 -13.10 5.28
N ARG A 105 10.68 -13.27 4.14
CA ARG A 105 11.27 -13.09 2.83
C ARG A 105 10.99 -11.69 2.28
N ALA A 106 12.05 -10.95 2.00
CA ALA A 106 11.97 -9.70 1.25
C ALA A 106 11.92 -9.99 -0.27
N TYR A 107 10.85 -9.56 -0.93
CA TYR A 107 10.75 -9.56 -2.39
C TYR A 107 11.13 -8.18 -2.93
N ARG A 108 12.04 -8.13 -3.90
CA ARG A 108 12.45 -6.90 -4.58
C ARG A 108 12.15 -7.03 -6.06
N LEU A 109 11.50 -6.01 -6.61
CA LEU A 109 11.24 -5.87 -8.04
C LEU A 109 12.42 -5.16 -8.71
N HIS A 110 12.47 -5.21 -10.04
CA HIS A 110 13.29 -4.29 -10.82
C HIS A 110 13.11 -2.84 -10.35
N GLY A 111 14.24 -2.11 -10.25
CA GLY A 111 14.27 -0.76 -9.70
C GLY A 111 14.19 -0.71 -8.17
N GLY A 112 14.54 -1.80 -7.46
CA GLY A 112 14.73 -1.78 -6.01
C GLY A 112 13.47 -1.64 -5.16
N ILE A 113 12.29 -1.63 -5.79
CA ILE A 113 11.00 -1.49 -5.11
C ILE A 113 10.69 -2.77 -4.32
N GLN A 114 10.29 -2.63 -3.06
CA GLN A 114 9.94 -3.77 -2.24
C GLN A 114 8.51 -4.22 -2.57
N LEU A 115 8.32 -5.50 -2.84
CA LEU A 115 7.00 -6.13 -2.92
C LEU A 115 6.69 -6.78 -1.58
N ARG A 116 5.51 -6.50 -1.02
CA ARG A 116 5.01 -7.16 0.19
C ARG A 116 3.70 -7.89 -0.11
N PHE A 117 3.60 -9.11 0.40
CA PHE A 117 2.36 -9.87 0.45
C PHE A 117 1.57 -9.46 1.68
N GLY A 118 0.25 -9.52 1.53
CA GLY A 118 -0.70 -9.12 2.54
C GLY A 118 -2.00 -9.90 2.42
N PHE A 119 -2.96 -9.55 3.26
CA PHE A 119 -4.26 -10.20 3.32
C PHE A 119 -5.35 -9.15 3.33
N SER A 120 -6.37 -9.34 2.51
CA SER A 120 -7.61 -8.57 2.55
C SER A 120 -8.71 -9.41 3.16
N GLN A 121 -9.54 -8.78 3.98
CA GLN A 121 -10.65 -9.44 4.65
C GLN A 121 -11.91 -8.57 4.65
N SER A 122 -13.05 -9.19 4.35
CA SER A 122 -14.35 -8.53 4.36
C SER A 122 -15.49 -9.50 4.65
N ILE A 123 -16.51 -9.01 5.34
CA ILE A 123 -17.74 -9.75 5.61
C ILE A 123 -18.75 -9.45 4.50
N HIS A 124 -19.31 -10.50 3.92
CA HIS A 124 -20.35 -10.46 2.89
C HIS A 124 -21.56 -11.29 3.31
N MET A 125 -22.74 -10.86 2.84
CA MET A 125 -23.97 -11.63 2.99
C MET A 125 -24.01 -12.73 1.94
N GLY A 126 -24.15 -13.98 2.37
CA GLY A 126 -24.53 -15.08 1.50
C GLY A 126 -26.02 -15.41 1.67
N THR A 127 -26.46 -16.49 1.02
CA THR A 127 -27.87 -16.92 1.03
C THR A 127 -28.33 -17.49 2.37
N ASP A 128 -27.42 -18.09 3.12
CA ASP A 128 -27.68 -18.82 4.36
C ASP A 128 -26.94 -18.23 5.57
N ASN A 129 -25.77 -17.63 5.33
CA ASN A 129 -24.89 -17.12 6.37
C ASN A 129 -24.14 -15.85 5.94
N LEU A 130 -23.51 -15.21 6.93
CA LEU A 130 -22.46 -14.24 6.68
C LEU A 130 -21.15 -14.97 6.42
N TYR A 131 -20.44 -14.55 5.39
CA TYR A 131 -19.18 -15.15 4.98
C TYR A 131 -18.05 -14.14 5.14
N VAL A 132 -16.94 -14.58 5.73
CA VAL A 132 -15.70 -13.82 5.73
C VAL A 132 -14.92 -14.21 4.49
N ASN A 133 -14.84 -13.28 3.54
CA ASN A 133 -13.98 -13.41 2.37
C ASN A 133 -12.56 -13.01 2.78
N VAL A 134 -11.61 -13.94 2.64
CA VAL A 134 -10.19 -13.71 2.86
C VAL A 134 -9.45 -13.99 1.56
N ASP A 135 -8.61 -13.04 1.14
CA ASP A 135 -7.76 -13.23 -0.03
C ASP A 135 -6.36 -12.66 0.19
N ILE A 136 -5.40 -13.22 -0.52
CA ILE A 136 -4.04 -12.71 -0.59
C ILE A 136 -4.05 -11.47 -1.48
N CYS A 137 -3.48 -10.39 -0.97
CA CYS A 137 -3.18 -9.22 -1.75
C CYS A 137 -1.67 -8.94 -1.74
N PHE A 138 -1.25 -8.00 -2.56
CA PHE A 138 0.14 -7.55 -2.61
C PHE A 138 0.17 -6.06 -2.89
N SER A 139 1.20 -5.40 -2.37
CA SER A 139 1.43 -3.98 -2.60
C SER A 139 2.93 -3.71 -2.64
N THR A 140 3.29 -2.64 -3.33
CA THR A 140 4.66 -2.16 -3.43
C THR A 140 4.95 -1.11 -2.38
N PHE A 141 6.17 -1.12 -1.87
CA PHE A 141 6.68 -0.27 -0.81
C PHE A 141 8.05 0.25 -1.21
N PHE A 142 8.37 1.47 -0.76
CA PHE A 142 9.73 1.97 -0.83
C PHE A 142 10.64 1.13 0.07
N PRO A 143 11.87 0.83 -0.37
CA PRO A 143 12.86 0.26 0.52
C PRO A 143 13.16 1.27 1.65
N SER A 144 13.32 0.76 2.87
CA SER A 144 13.73 1.54 4.04
C SER A 144 15.23 1.44 4.28
N GLY A 145 15.76 2.39 5.05
CA GLY A 145 17.18 2.45 5.39
C GLY A 145 17.87 3.70 4.82
N PRO A 146 19.21 3.72 4.77
CA PRO A 146 19.97 4.88 4.31
C PRO A 146 19.53 5.35 2.92
N LEU A 147 19.26 6.66 2.77
CA LEU A 147 18.70 7.21 1.54
C LEU A 147 19.61 6.97 0.33
N LEU A 148 20.94 6.97 0.52
CA LEU A 148 21.89 6.64 -0.55
C LEU A 148 21.73 5.20 -1.06
N GLU A 149 21.52 4.23 -0.17
CA GLU A 149 21.30 2.83 -0.56
C GLU A 149 19.96 2.67 -1.27
N VAL A 150 18.93 3.38 -0.80
CA VAL A 150 17.62 3.44 -1.47
C VAL A 150 17.77 4.00 -2.88
N ILE A 151 18.48 5.12 -3.05
CA ILE A 151 18.76 5.73 -4.36
C ILE A 151 19.56 4.77 -5.26
N GLY A 152 20.59 4.11 -4.73
CA GLY A 152 21.36 3.10 -5.44
C GLY A 152 20.48 1.95 -5.94
N ALA A 153 19.62 1.42 -5.08
CA ALA A 153 18.68 0.36 -5.43
C ALA A 153 17.68 0.78 -6.53
N LEU A 154 17.19 2.03 -6.50
CA LEU A 154 16.28 2.56 -7.52
C LEU A 154 16.92 2.65 -8.92
N PHE A 155 18.24 2.86 -8.99
CA PHE A 155 18.98 3.02 -10.25
C PHE A 155 19.84 1.82 -10.63
N GLY A 156 19.84 0.74 -9.83
CA GLY A 156 20.73 -0.40 -10.01
C GLY A 156 22.21 -0.02 -9.91
N ARG A 157 22.55 0.95 -9.06
CA ARG A 157 23.90 1.47 -8.86
C ARG A 157 24.45 1.05 -7.50
N SER A 158 25.73 0.71 -7.46
CA SER A 158 26.45 0.55 -6.19
C SER A 158 26.63 1.90 -5.50
N ARG A 159 27.03 1.89 -4.22
CA ARG A 159 27.37 3.11 -3.49
C ARG A 159 28.50 3.88 -4.17
N ASP A 160 29.50 3.18 -4.69
CA ASP A 160 30.66 3.79 -5.37
C ASP A 160 30.27 4.46 -6.68
N ASP A 161 29.31 3.88 -7.42
CA ASP A 161 28.80 4.49 -8.66
C ASP A 161 28.08 5.83 -8.41
N LEU A 162 27.61 6.09 -7.19
CA LEU A 162 26.95 7.35 -6.85
C LEU A 162 27.92 8.53 -6.85
N HIS A 163 29.23 8.30 -6.69
CA HIS A 163 30.26 9.35 -6.78
C HIS A 163 30.29 10.03 -8.16
N ARG A 164 29.89 9.32 -9.22
CA ARG A 164 29.78 9.86 -10.59
C ARG A 164 28.66 10.89 -10.73
N GLY A 165 27.76 10.99 -9.75
CA GLY A 165 26.64 11.92 -9.77
C GLY A 165 25.49 11.49 -10.68
N PHE A 166 24.58 12.44 -10.90
CA PHE A 166 23.35 12.24 -11.66
C PHE A 166 23.19 13.35 -12.70
N ASN A 167 22.83 12.96 -13.93
CA ASN A 167 22.46 13.95 -14.94
C ASN A 167 21.08 14.58 -14.63
N LYS A 168 20.73 15.64 -15.35
CA LYS A 168 19.48 16.39 -15.12
C LYS A 168 18.22 15.52 -15.21
N GLN A 169 18.20 14.56 -16.15
CA GLN A 169 17.06 13.66 -16.34
C GLN A 169 16.93 12.68 -15.16
N GLN A 170 18.04 12.03 -14.77
CA GLN A 170 18.09 11.09 -13.64
C GLN A 170 17.66 11.76 -12.34
N LYS A 171 18.11 13.00 -12.11
CA LYS A 171 17.70 13.80 -10.96
C LYS A 171 16.20 14.14 -10.99
N GLY A 172 15.64 14.47 -12.15
CA GLY A 172 14.21 14.71 -12.30
C GLY A 172 13.35 13.47 -11.99
N ILE A 173 13.82 12.29 -12.41
CA ILE A 173 13.21 10.99 -12.04
C ILE A 173 13.30 10.79 -10.52
N LEU A 174 14.48 10.98 -9.91
CA LEU A 174 14.66 10.88 -8.46
C LEU A 174 13.76 11.82 -7.67
N GLU A 175 13.67 13.08 -8.07
CA GLU A 175 12.80 14.05 -7.39
C GLU A 175 11.34 13.59 -7.47
N THR A 176 10.90 13.05 -8.60
CA THR A 176 9.53 12.56 -8.78
C THR A 176 9.24 11.32 -7.93
N LEU A 177 10.19 10.39 -7.83
CA LEU A 177 10.07 9.16 -7.06
C LEU A 177 10.14 9.43 -5.55
N LEU A 178 11.08 10.26 -5.10
CA LEU A 178 11.34 10.51 -3.68
C LEU A 178 10.39 11.53 -3.05
N ARG A 179 9.68 12.33 -3.86
CA ARG A 179 8.77 13.35 -3.36
C ARG A 179 7.72 12.75 -2.43
N GLY A 180 7.69 13.27 -1.22
CA GLY A 180 6.71 12.91 -0.21
C GLY A 180 7.09 11.70 0.64
N ILE A 181 8.24 11.08 0.40
CA ILE A 181 8.77 10.04 1.29
C ILE A 181 9.16 10.66 2.62
N GLN A 182 8.82 9.97 3.70
CA GLN A 182 9.21 10.28 5.06
C GLN A 182 10.60 9.71 5.37
N PHE A 183 11.41 10.50 6.06
CA PHE A 183 12.74 10.09 6.49
C PHE A 183 13.03 10.65 7.88
N ARG A 184 14.01 10.06 8.57
CA ARG A 184 14.64 10.63 9.76
C ARG A 184 16.08 11.00 9.45
N THR A 185 16.68 11.81 10.30
CA THR A 185 18.07 12.22 10.15
C THR A 185 18.98 11.49 11.13
N THR A 186 20.17 11.07 10.67
CA THR A 186 21.10 10.25 11.46
C THR A 186 22.27 11.03 12.06
N HIS A 187 22.37 12.34 11.81
CA HIS A 187 23.47 13.19 12.30
C HIS A 187 23.30 13.66 13.77
N ARG A 188 22.16 13.38 14.39
CA ARG A 188 21.90 13.66 15.81
C ARG A 188 21.43 12.38 16.49
N GLU A 189 22.17 11.96 17.50
CA GLU A 189 21.77 10.81 18.32
C GLU A 189 20.45 11.10 19.04
N GLY A 190 19.62 10.06 19.20
CA GLY A 190 18.29 10.18 19.81
C GLY A 190 17.21 10.84 18.94
N SER A 191 17.56 11.54 17.85
CA SER A 191 16.55 12.27 17.08
C SER A 191 15.53 11.35 16.38
N ARG A 192 14.32 11.31 16.93
CA ARG A 192 13.17 10.59 16.35
C ARG A 192 12.33 11.49 15.44
N ARG A 193 12.84 12.66 15.06
CA ARG A 193 12.09 13.63 14.25
C ARG A 193 11.93 13.10 12.82
N LYS A 194 10.67 13.06 12.37
CA LYS A 194 10.31 12.65 11.01
C LYS A 194 10.17 13.89 10.12
N PHE A 195 10.75 13.82 8.94
CA PHE A 195 10.65 14.81 7.88
C PHE A 195 10.03 14.18 6.64
N LYS A 196 9.60 15.01 5.70
CA LYS A 196 9.05 14.59 4.41
C LYS A 196 9.84 15.29 3.31
N ILE A 197 10.31 14.53 2.32
CA ILE A 197 11.06 15.07 1.17
C ILE A 197 10.11 15.95 0.35
N GLU A 198 10.43 17.24 0.23
CA GLU A 198 9.66 18.16 -0.62
C GLU A 198 10.25 18.22 -2.03
N LYS A 199 11.58 18.41 -2.13
CA LYS A 199 12.34 18.54 -3.38
C LYS A 199 13.79 18.09 -3.18
N LEU A 200 14.53 18.01 -4.28
CA LEU A 200 15.99 17.89 -4.30
C LEU A 200 16.59 19.26 -4.68
N SER A 201 17.70 19.65 -4.07
CA SER A 201 18.36 20.93 -4.37
C SER A 201 18.96 20.93 -5.76
N ASN A 202 19.05 22.11 -6.39
CA ASN A 202 19.69 22.24 -7.70
C ASN A 202 21.22 22.11 -7.64
N GLN A 203 21.82 22.62 -6.56
CA GLN A 203 23.25 22.62 -6.30
C GLN A 203 23.68 21.45 -5.39
N ALA A 204 24.98 21.16 -5.35
CA ALA A 204 25.58 20.18 -4.46
C ALA A 204 25.65 20.69 -3.00
N ALA A 205 25.78 19.78 -2.04
CA ALA A 205 25.88 20.14 -0.62
C ALA A 205 27.06 21.10 -0.31
N GLN A 206 28.17 20.97 -1.04
CA GLN A 206 29.32 21.87 -0.91
C GLN A 206 29.09 23.28 -1.47
N ASP A 207 28.13 23.46 -2.40
CA ASP A 207 27.89 24.73 -3.09
C ASP A 207 26.70 25.51 -2.49
N ILE A 208 25.84 24.84 -1.71
CA ILE A 208 24.67 25.47 -1.07
C ILE A 208 25.13 26.22 0.17
N LYS A 209 25.02 27.54 0.13
CA LYS A 209 25.33 28.43 1.26
C LYS A 209 24.08 28.85 2.02
N PHE A 210 24.22 29.00 3.33
CA PHE A 210 23.19 29.57 4.19
C PHE A 210 23.83 30.29 5.40
N MET A 211 23.07 31.20 6.02
CA MET A 211 23.51 31.84 7.26
C MET A 211 23.18 30.95 8.46
N ASP A 212 24.20 30.63 9.27
CA ASP A 212 24.04 29.91 10.52
C ASP A 212 23.39 30.81 11.60
N LYS A 213 23.17 30.25 12.80
CA LYS A 213 22.60 30.99 13.93
C LYS A 213 23.49 32.14 14.44
N ASN A 214 24.78 32.13 14.09
CA ASN A 214 25.77 33.11 14.50
C ASN A 214 26.02 34.16 13.40
N GLY A 215 25.24 34.15 12.31
CA GLY A 215 25.40 35.07 11.18
C GLY A 215 26.57 34.73 10.26
N ARG A 216 27.18 33.55 10.39
CA ARG A 216 28.26 33.08 9.51
C ARG A 216 27.66 32.44 8.26
N GLU A 217 28.13 32.86 7.08
CA GLU A 217 27.81 32.19 5.83
C GLU A 217 28.65 30.90 5.71
N LEU A 218 27.99 29.75 5.67
CA LEU A 218 28.64 28.45 5.57
C LEU A 218 27.95 27.61 4.48
N SER A 219 28.71 26.75 3.81
CA SER A 219 28.10 25.72 2.98
C SER A 219 27.40 24.66 3.85
N VAL A 220 26.49 23.89 3.26
CA VAL A 220 25.89 22.74 3.97
C VAL A 220 26.99 21.74 4.37
N ALA A 221 27.97 21.49 3.51
CA ALA A 221 29.08 20.60 3.85
C ALA A 221 29.92 21.13 5.04
N ASP A 222 30.28 22.41 5.04
CA ASP A 222 31.08 23.02 6.11
C ASP A 222 30.32 23.07 7.43
N HIS A 223 29.00 23.33 7.39
CA HIS A 223 28.17 23.28 8.59
C HIS A 223 28.18 21.90 9.24
N PHE A 224 28.08 20.83 8.45
CA PHE A 224 28.08 19.47 8.99
C PHE A 224 29.44 19.07 9.56
N LEU A 225 30.53 19.54 8.94
CA LEU A 225 31.87 19.35 9.45
C LEU A 225 32.11 20.14 10.74
N ASP A 226 31.70 21.41 10.82
CA ASP A 226 31.93 22.25 12.00
C ASP A 226 31.08 21.84 13.19
N GLN A 227 29.76 21.72 12.99
CA GLN A 227 28.78 21.56 14.07
C GLN A 227 28.62 20.10 14.53
N TYR A 228 28.73 19.13 13.63
CA TYR A 228 28.53 17.71 13.95
C TYR A 228 29.80 16.87 13.79
N LYS A 229 30.95 17.49 13.46
CA LYS A 229 32.22 16.80 13.18
C LYS A 229 32.07 15.67 12.15
N ARG A 230 31.15 15.84 11.21
CA ARG A 230 30.82 14.82 10.21
C ARG A 230 31.36 15.21 8.84
N HIS A 231 32.33 14.43 8.36
CA HIS A 231 32.82 14.54 6.99
C HIS A 231 31.81 13.91 6.03
N LEU A 232 31.38 14.68 5.02
CA LEU A 232 30.47 14.20 3.98
C LEU A 232 31.27 13.62 2.82
N GLU A 233 31.07 12.33 2.56
CA GLU A 233 31.69 11.58 1.46
C GLU A 233 31.13 12.04 0.11
N PHE A 234 29.83 12.32 0.06
CA PHE A 234 29.05 12.67 -1.14
C PHE A 234 28.68 14.16 -1.17
N LYS A 235 29.61 15.03 -0.75
CA LYS A 235 29.40 16.50 -0.73
C LYS A 235 29.12 17.12 -2.10
N ASN A 236 29.47 16.41 -3.17
CA ASN A 236 29.20 16.75 -4.57
C ASN A 236 27.76 16.42 -5.03
N LEU A 237 26.97 15.70 -4.22
CA LEU A 237 25.58 15.40 -4.52
C LEU A 237 24.62 16.48 -3.98
N PHE A 238 23.41 16.52 -4.56
CA PHE A 238 22.33 17.40 -4.11
C PHE A 238 21.82 17.02 -2.72
N CYS A 239 21.16 17.96 -2.05
CA CYS A 239 20.51 17.79 -0.77
C CYS A 239 19.01 17.50 -0.93
N VAL A 240 18.42 16.83 0.06
CA VAL A 240 16.98 16.82 0.30
C VAL A 240 16.54 18.15 0.88
N ILE A 241 15.49 18.75 0.31
CA ILE A 241 14.88 19.98 0.81
C ILE A 241 13.62 19.65 1.63
N VAL A 242 13.50 20.31 2.78
CA VAL A 242 12.34 20.25 3.67
C VAL A 242 11.94 21.66 4.08
N LYS A 243 10.62 21.95 4.15
CA LYS A 243 10.08 23.28 4.47
C LYS A 243 10.67 24.41 3.62
N LYS A 244 10.93 24.15 2.35
CA LYS A 244 11.57 25.06 1.36
C LYS A 244 13.00 25.54 1.67
N THR A 245 13.45 25.57 2.92
CA THR A 245 14.71 26.22 3.33
C THR A 245 15.71 25.28 4.00
N ILE A 246 15.27 24.13 4.50
CA ILE A 246 16.15 23.19 5.23
C ILE A 246 16.73 22.19 4.24
N HIS A 247 18.06 22.12 4.21
CA HIS A 247 18.82 21.25 3.31
C HIS A 247 19.50 20.14 4.11
N PHE A 248 19.22 18.88 3.77
CA PHE A 248 19.87 17.72 4.35
C PHE A 248 20.69 16.98 3.29
N PRO A 249 22.00 16.76 3.51
CA PRO A 249 22.78 15.85 2.68
C PRO A 249 22.14 14.46 2.61
N LEU A 250 22.31 13.75 1.49
CA LEU A 250 21.72 12.41 1.32
C LEU A 250 22.24 11.41 2.37
N GLU A 251 23.51 11.54 2.75
CA GLU A 251 24.22 10.68 3.71
C GLU A 251 23.62 10.68 5.13
N VAL A 252 22.92 11.74 5.49
CA VAL A 252 22.33 11.91 6.83
C VAL A 252 20.84 11.63 6.84
N CYS A 253 20.28 11.13 5.74
CA CYS A 253 18.87 10.81 5.59
C CYS A 253 18.65 9.29 5.63
N GLU A 254 17.66 8.84 6.40
CA GLU A 254 17.25 7.43 6.47
C GLU A 254 15.74 7.31 6.23
N VAL A 255 15.36 6.61 5.18
CA VAL A 255 13.98 6.36 4.76
C VAL A 255 13.29 5.45 5.77
N LEU A 256 12.12 5.87 6.24
CA LEU A 256 11.33 5.10 7.21
C LEU A 256 10.65 3.88 6.54
N PRO A 257 10.48 2.76 7.27
CA PRO A 257 9.76 1.58 6.77
C PRO A 257 8.25 1.82 6.59
N GLY A 258 7.61 0.90 5.86
CA GLY A 258 6.14 0.86 5.71
C GLY A 258 5.55 1.87 4.73
N GLN A 259 6.38 2.52 3.91
CA GLN A 259 5.92 3.56 2.98
C GLN A 259 5.50 2.98 1.62
N VAL A 260 4.24 3.15 1.25
CA VAL A 260 3.68 2.61 0.00
C VAL A 260 4.27 3.30 -1.22
N PHE A 261 4.68 2.51 -2.21
CA PHE A 261 5.10 3.00 -3.52
C PHE A 261 3.87 3.20 -4.43
N LYS A 262 3.40 4.44 -4.53
CA LYS A 262 2.18 4.79 -5.29
C LYS A 262 2.42 5.14 -6.77
N LYS A 263 3.67 5.11 -7.22
CA LYS A 263 4.04 5.45 -8.60
C LYS A 263 3.92 4.22 -9.48
N ASP A 264 3.85 4.43 -10.80
CA ASP A 264 3.81 3.33 -11.75
C ASP A 264 5.14 2.58 -11.75
N LEU A 265 5.05 1.25 -11.78
CA LEU A 265 6.19 0.39 -12.01
C LEU A 265 6.62 0.47 -13.47
N THR A 266 7.90 0.27 -13.74
CA THR A 266 8.38 -0.01 -15.10
C THR A 266 7.78 -1.31 -15.61
N ASP A 267 7.76 -1.54 -16.92
CA ASP A 267 7.17 -2.77 -17.47
C ASP A 267 7.93 -4.02 -17.01
N VAL A 268 9.25 -3.91 -16.80
CA VAL A 268 10.06 -4.97 -16.17
C VAL A 268 9.62 -5.20 -14.72
N GLY A 269 9.41 -4.14 -13.93
CA GLY A 269 8.91 -4.25 -12.56
C GLY A 269 7.49 -4.84 -12.48
N LYS A 270 6.62 -4.54 -13.44
CA LYS A 270 5.29 -5.16 -13.56
C LYS A 270 5.41 -6.65 -13.88
N ALA A 271 6.29 -7.04 -14.80
CA ALA A 271 6.54 -8.44 -15.15
C ALA A 271 7.09 -9.24 -13.96
N ASP A 272 8.04 -8.67 -13.21
CA ASP A 272 8.55 -9.26 -11.97
C ASP A 272 7.45 -9.45 -10.94
N MET A 273 6.61 -8.43 -10.74
CA MET A 273 5.48 -8.49 -9.82
C MET A 273 4.52 -9.62 -10.20
N ILE A 274 4.13 -9.73 -11.48
CA ILE A 274 3.28 -10.83 -11.98
C ILE A 274 3.94 -12.19 -11.71
N LYS A 275 5.22 -12.34 -12.04
CA LYS A 275 5.97 -13.60 -11.87
C LYS A 275 6.06 -14.02 -10.40
N ILE A 276 6.30 -13.08 -9.49
CA ILE A 276 6.44 -13.35 -8.06
C ILE A 276 5.08 -13.65 -7.41
N THR A 277 4.02 -12.95 -7.83
CA THR A 277 2.69 -13.06 -7.21
C THR A 277 1.86 -14.21 -7.77
N ALA A 278 2.14 -14.66 -8.99
CA ALA A 278 1.49 -15.81 -9.61
C ALA A 278 1.63 -17.05 -8.72
N THR A 279 0.50 -17.51 -8.20
CA THR A 279 0.42 -18.66 -7.30
C THR A 279 -0.64 -19.62 -7.82
N LYS A 280 -0.37 -20.92 -7.80
CA LYS A 280 -1.35 -21.95 -8.20
C LYS A 280 -2.50 -22.00 -7.19
N PRO A 281 -3.72 -22.44 -7.57
CA PRO A 281 -4.88 -22.43 -6.68
C PRO A 281 -4.66 -23.12 -5.33
N LEU A 282 -4.10 -24.34 -5.32
CA LEU A 282 -3.82 -25.08 -4.08
C LEU A 282 -2.84 -24.35 -3.16
N ASP A 283 -1.78 -23.77 -3.71
CA ASP A 283 -0.80 -23.01 -2.94
C ASP A 283 -1.40 -21.69 -2.42
N ARG A 284 -2.36 -21.11 -3.17
CA ARG A 284 -3.09 -19.91 -2.74
C ARG A 284 -3.97 -20.22 -1.53
N PHE A 285 -4.71 -21.33 -1.56
CA PHE A 285 -5.52 -21.77 -0.41
C PHE A 285 -4.68 -21.97 0.84
N LYS A 286 -3.56 -22.70 0.74
CA LYS A 286 -2.63 -22.89 1.87
C LYS A 286 -2.10 -21.58 2.42
N LYS A 287 -1.67 -20.66 1.55
CA LYS A 287 -1.21 -19.33 1.97
C LYS A 287 -2.30 -18.51 2.67
N ILE A 288 -3.58 -18.67 2.27
CA ILE A 288 -4.71 -18.03 2.95
C ILE A 288 -4.88 -18.61 4.35
N GLU A 289 -4.87 -19.94 4.49
CA GLU A 289 -4.94 -20.64 5.79
C GLU A 289 -3.79 -20.22 6.72
N ASP A 290 -2.55 -20.27 6.22
CA ASP A 290 -1.36 -19.80 6.95
C ASP A 290 -1.51 -18.33 7.39
N GLY A 291 -2.09 -17.50 6.52
CA GLY A 291 -2.35 -16.09 6.80
C GLY A 291 -3.39 -15.87 7.91
N ILE A 292 -4.43 -16.71 7.92
CA ILE A 292 -5.46 -16.71 8.96
C ILE A 292 -4.82 -17.07 10.30
N ASP A 293 -4.02 -18.13 10.36
CA ASP A 293 -3.42 -18.60 11.62
C ASP A 293 -2.31 -17.67 12.14
N LYS A 294 -1.48 -17.11 11.26
CA LYS A 294 -0.33 -16.29 11.67
C LYS A 294 -0.68 -14.82 11.91
N TYR A 295 -1.59 -14.23 11.12
CA TYR A 295 -1.78 -12.78 11.11
C TYR A 295 -3.21 -12.32 11.43
N LEU A 296 -4.25 -12.97 10.88
CA LEU A 296 -5.64 -12.51 11.08
C LEU A 296 -6.23 -12.98 12.41
N GLN A 297 -5.91 -14.21 12.81
CA GLN A 297 -6.16 -14.79 14.13
C GLN A 297 -7.57 -14.56 14.65
N PHE A 298 -8.59 -14.84 13.83
CA PHE A 298 -10.01 -14.56 14.14
C PHE A 298 -10.44 -15.02 15.54
N ASN A 299 -10.03 -16.21 15.97
CA ASN A 299 -10.41 -16.77 17.27
C ASN A 299 -9.73 -16.08 18.46
N ASN A 300 -8.61 -15.38 18.24
CA ASN A 300 -7.85 -14.64 19.26
C ASN A 300 -8.06 -13.12 19.13
N ASN A 301 -9.03 -12.69 18.33
CA ASN A 301 -9.31 -11.28 18.11
C ASN A 301 -10.27 -10.76 19.20
N ASN A 302 -9.78 -9.81 20.00
CA ASN A 302 -10.52 -9.28 21.15
C ASN A 302 -11.74 -8.46 20.72
N ASP A 303 -11.65 -7.77 19.59
CA ASP A 303 -12.73 -6.95 19.07
C ASP A 303 -13.90 -7.83 18.60
N LEU A 304 -13.62 -8.97 17.96
CA LEU A 304 -14.64 -9.95 17.56
C LEU A 304 -15.27 -10.66 18.76
N GLN A 305 -14.47 -11.09 19.74
CA GLN A 305 -14.98 -11.72 20.96
C GLN A 305 -15.89 -10.79 21.76
N ALA A 306 -15.54 -9.50 21.84
CA ALA A 306 -16.32 -8.50 22.58
C ALA A 306 -17.75 -8.30 22.04
N VAL A 307 -17.98 -8.61 20.75
CA VAL A 307 -19.32 -8.53 20.12
C VAL A 307 -19.93 -9.92 19.89
N GLY A 308 -19.30 -10.99 20.38
CA GLY A 308 -19.79 -12.36 20.26
C GLY A 308 -19.74 -12.92 18.84
N ILE A 309 -18.90 -12.38 17.94
CA ILE A 309 -18.72 -12.93 16.60
C ILE A 309 -17.79 -14.14 16.68
N GLN A 310 -18.24 -15.27 16.13
CA GLN A 310 -17.45 -16.47 15.95
C GLN A 310 -17.32 -16.74 14.45
N ILE A 311 -16.11 -17.07 14.00
CA ILE A 311 -15.79 -17.32 12.59
C ILE A 311 -15.32 -18.76 12.47
N SER A 312 -15.94 -19.53 11.57
CA SER A 312 -15.48 -20.88 11.25
C SER A 312 -14.09 -20.84 10.61
N ARG A 313 -13.25 -21.82 10.95
CA ARG A 313 -11.94 -22.02 10.31
C ARG A 313 -12.03 -22.75 8.98
N GLU A 314 -13.15 -23.43 8.74
CA GLU A 314 -13.35 -24.21 7.53
C GLU A 314 -13.80 -23.31 6.38
N MET A 315 -13.21 -23.50 5.20
CA MET A 315 -13.68 -22.83 4.01
C MET A 315 -15.07 -23.31 3.64
N ALA A 316 -15.93 -22.37 3.24
CA ALA A 316 -17.26 -22.69 2.76
C ALA A 316 -17.19 -23.64 1.57
N VAL A 317 -17.85 -24.80 1.68
CA VAL A 317 -17.99 -25.76 0.60
C VAL A 317 -19.25 -25.41 -0.18
N VAL A 318 -19.08 -25.15 -1.48
CA VAL A 318 -20.19 -24.81 -2.38
C VAL A 318 -20.25 -25.79 -3.54
N GLU A 319 -21.46 -26.19 -3.91
CA GLU A 319 -21.68 -27.05 -5.07
C GLU A 319 -21.58 -26.23 -6.36
N GLY A 320 -20.49 -26.46 -7.11
CA GLY A 320 -20.29 -25.89 -8.43
C GLY A 320 -20.96 -26.73 -9.52
N ARG A 321 -21.43 -26.09 -10.60
CA ARG A 321 -21.88 -26.76 -11.83
C ARG A 321 -20.98 -26.38 -13.01
N SER A 322 -20.39 -27.37 -13.67
CA SER A 322 -19.70 -27.17 -14.94
C SER A 322 -20.70 -27.25 -16.08
N LEU A 323 -21.00 -26.12 -16.70
CA LEU A 323 -21.89 -26.09 -17.87
C LEU A 323 -21.18 -26.70 -19.08
N ALA A 324 -21.95 -27.39 -19.93
CA ALA A 324 -21.42 -27.94 -21.19
C ALA A 324 -20.93 -26.80 -22.09
N SER A 325 -19.80 -27.01 -22.76
CA SER A 325 -19.27 -26.01 -23.70
C SER A 325 -20.16 -25.94 -24.94
N PRO A 326 -20.50 -24.74 -25.44
CA PRO A 326 -21.27 -24.63 -26.67
C PRO A 326 -20.42 -25.10 -27.86
N LYS A 327 -21.04 -25.81 -28.80
CA LYS A 327 -20.38 -26.18 -30.06
C LYS A 327 -20.25 -24.95 -30.95
N LEU A 328 -19.05 -24.78 -31.52
CA LEU A 328 -18.75 -23.69 -32.43
C LEU A 328 -18.93 -24.17 -33.87
N ALA A 329 -19.88 -23.57 -34.57
CA ALA A 329 -20.16 -23.88 -35.96
C ALA A 329 -19.14 -23.21 -36.90
N TYR A 330 -18.54 -24.02 -37.76
CA TYR A 330 -17.70 -23.60 -38.87
C TYR A 330 -18.30 -24.16 -40.19
N PRO A 331 -17.96 -23.60 -41.37
CA PRO A 331 -18.63 -23.94 -42.63
C PRO A 331 -18.71 -25.42 -43.00
N LYS A 332 -17.78 -26.26 -42.52
CA LYS A 332 -17.70 -27.70 -42.84
C LYS A 332 -17.43 -28.57 -41.62
N SER A 333 -17.54 -28.02 -40.42
CA SER A 333 -17.12 -28.68 -39.19
C SER A 333 -17.74 -28.02 -37.97
N GLU A 334 -17.87 -28.77 -36.89
CA GLU A 334 -18.13 -28.22 -35.56
C GLU A 334 -16.94 -28.50 -34.66
N VAL A 335 -16.65 -27.55 -33.77
CA VAL A 335 -15.61 -27.72 -32.76
C VAL A 335 -16.22 -27.50 -31.39
N GLU A 336 -16.03 -28.46 -30.51
CA GLU A 336 -16.39 -28.35 -29.11
C GLU A 336 -15.18 -27.82 -28.32
N PRO A 337 -15.27 -26.66 -27.67
CA PRO A 337 -14.20 -26.16 -26.82
C PRO A 337 -13.90 -27.11 -25.67
N MET A 338 -12.62 -27.35 -25.41
CA MET A 338 -12.16 -28.12 -24.25
C MET A 338 -11.54 -27.18 -23.24
N ASN A 339 -12.02 -27.21 -21.98
CA ASN A 339 -11.56 -26.31 -20.91
C ASN A 339 -11.58 -24.82 -21.32
N GLY A 340 -12.63 -24.41 -22.04
CA GLY A 340 -12.79 -23.04 -22.52
C GLY A 340 -11.83 -22.62 -23.64
N ARG A 341 -11.14 -23.57 -24.29
CA ARG A 341 -10.20 -23.31 -25.38
C ARG A 341 -10.53 -24.13 -26.62
N TRP A 342 -10.30 -23.55 -27.78
CA TRP A 342 -10.32 -24.28 -29.05
C TRP A 342 -9.23 -23.73 -29.98
N SER A 343 -8.87 -24.50 -31.00
CA SER A 343 -7.93 -24.08 -32.03
C SER A 343 -8.67 -23.87 -33.35
N ILE A 344 -8.26 -22.84 -34.10
CA ILE A 344 -8.74 -22.62 -35.48
C ILE A 344 -7.92 -23.40 -36.51
N ARG A 345 -6.98 -24.25 -36.07
CA ARG A 345 -6.16 -25.05 -36.97
C ARG A 345 -7.07 -25.93 -37.84
N ASN A 346 -6.88 -25.88 -39.15
CA ASN A 346 -7.69 -26.57 -40.16
C ASN A 346 -9.16 -26.13 -40.24
N LEU A 347 -9.52 -25.00 -39.63
CA LEU A 347 -10.85 -24.39 -39.75
C LEU A 347 -10.80 -23.17 -40.68
N LYS A 348 -11.93 -22.85 -41.31
CA LYS A 348 -12.09 -21.63 -42.14
C LYS A 348 -13.11 -20.71 -41.50
N PHE A 349 -12.86 -19.40 -41.46
CA PHE A 349 -13.84 -18.47 -40.90
C PHE A 349 -15.21 -18.60 -41.60
N PRO A 350 -16.33 -18.53 -40.86
CA PRO A 350 -17.68 -18.59 -41.43
C PRO A 350 -17.92 -17.57 -42.54
N ARG A 351 -17.32 -16.39 -42.41
CA ARG A 351 -17.27 -15.35 -43.43
C ARG A 351 -15.80 -15.01 -43.68
N CYS A 352 -15.32 -15.32 -44.89
CA CYS A 352 -14.00 -14.91 -45.36
C CYS A 352 -14.18 -13.81 -46.41
N GLN A 353 -13.42 -12.73 -46.30
CA GLN A 353 -13.28 -11.76 -47.38
C GLN A 353 -11.95 -11.96 -48.11
N SER A 354 -11.94 -11.70 -49.41
CA SER A 354 -10.71 -11.69 -50.19
C SER A 354 -9.91 -10.42 -49.87
N LEU A 355 -8.66 -10.57 -49.47
CA LEU A 355 -7.75 -9.44 -49.24
C LEU A 355 -7.06 -9.07 -50.55
N SER A 356 -7.71 -8.24 -51.37
CA SER A 356 -7.21 -7.91 -52.72
C SER A 356 -6.11 -6.85 -52.71
N ASN A 357 -6.17 -5.88 -51.80
CA ASN A 357 -5.23 -4.76 -51.69
C ASN A 357 -4.75 -4.64 -50.24
N TRP A 358 -3.44 -4.67 -50.03
CA TRP A 358 -2.83 -4.52 -48.72
C TRP A 358 -1.43 -3.91 -48.87
N ILE A 359 -0.98 -3.18 -47.86
CA ILE A 359 0.33 -2.52 -47.82
C ILE A 359 1.01 -2.89 -46.51
N ILE A 360 2.30 -3.20 -46.56
CA ILE A 360 3.14 -3.35 -45.37
C ILE A 360 3.91 -2.05 -45.17
N ILE A 361 3.86 -1.51 -43.96
CA ILE A 361 4.73 -0.41 -43.54
C ILE A 361 5.58 -0.93 -42.38
N VAL A 362 6.88 -1.04 -42.60
CA VAL A 362 7.84 -1.46 -41.57
C VAL A 362 8.31 -0.22 -40.83
N LEU A 363 7.84 -0.06 -39.59
CA LEU A 363 8.20 1.06 -38.71
C LEU A 363 9.29 0.71 -37.70
N ALA A 364 9.87 -0.49 -37.79
CA ALA A 364 10.97 -0.88 -36.93
C ALA A 364 12.25 -0.14 -37.36
N GLU A 365 12.88 0.57 -36.43
CA GLU A 365 14.20 1.16 -36.66
C GLU A 365 15.24 0.03 -36.69
N ILE A 366 15.88 -0.17 -37.84
CA ILE A 366 17.07 -1.02 -37.94
C ILE A 366 18.21 -0.19 -37.38
N SER A 367 18.60 -0.45 -36.14
CA SER A 367 19.89 0.03 -35.63
C SER A 367 20.98 -0.69 -36.40
N GLU A 368 21.62 -0.01 -37.34
CA GLU A 368 22.91 -0.43 -37.87
C GLU A 368 23.89 -0.39 -36.68
N ASN A 369 24.18 -1.55 -36.10
CA ASN A 369 25.35 -1.72 -35.24
C ASN A 369 26.59 -1.29 -36.05
N LYS A 370 27.12 -0.11 -35.73
CA LYS A 370 28.47 0.31 -36.11
C LYS A 370 29.44 0.06 -34.98
#